data_AF-A0A2E8FG13-F1
#
_entry.id   AF-A0A2E8FG13-F1
#
_cell.length_a   1.000
_cell.length_b   1.000
_cell.length_c   1.000
_cell.angle_alpha   90.00
_cell.angle_beta   90.00
_cell.angle_gamma   90.00
#
_symmetry.space_group_name_H-M   'P 1'
#
loop_
_entity.id
_entity.type
_entity.pdbx_description
1 polymer ?
#
loop_
_entity_poly.entity_id
_entity_poly.type
_entity_poly.pdbx_seq_one_letter_code
_entity_poly.pdbx_strand_id
1 'polypeptide(L)'
;MLPVLLLESACQAPLAASGKPTGVPLARRFRRPVALVAVDGGRQLLVANRDSGTISRIDVAKRRVLDETSIGGRPSDLAVTPDGRRVLVADAGRRQIVVLDLGKGQPAAVARVPLADEPAQLVVDPRGGWAGVTSPWSRSLTLLDLSKEVPIPRTRLALPMAARHLLWLPGTDMLVVADAVGGQLSVVDVAAGRVRRTHQLSAHNISGLALSPSGRHLVLSHQVLNSAARSSPNDVLWGLLITNNLRRIPLPDLLADSRLPVRPGSVVLLGQAGNAAGDPAGVAVRHDGSFVVALSGVHQLGIGHHDRIELTRVGTGHRPTRVWLAPDRRHAVVVATLDDRLSFIDLDTARRVADVSLGPQPEQGAHERGERLFFDARLSRDGWMSCHSCHTNGHSNGLLADTLGDGGFGSGKRVLSLLGTIDTRPWAWDGRMASLRDQMVESVTTTMRGARPTSGQLHDLEIFVSSLVRPAPGRPPESSDERAMIARGRQLFRDFRCGRCHTPPLYTSPDIYDVGLAGPNGPTRSNPPSLRGVGQRRRMFHDNRARSLEEVFRRFRHQLPRKISPRESRDLVRFLEGL
;
A
#
# COMPACT_ATOMS: atom_id res chain seq x y z
N MET A 1 59.27 5.02 26.25
CA MET A 1 59.83 3.68 26.50
C MET A 1 58.75 2.88 27.23
N LEU A 2 58.36 1.72 26.67
CA LEU A 2 57.39 0.71 27.17
C LEU A 2 55.88 1.07 27.20
N PRO A 3 54.95 0.11 26.98
CA PRO A 3 54.87 -0.80 25.83
C PRO A 3 53.43 -1.02 25.30
N VAL A 4 53.38 -1.70 24.16
CA VAL A 4 52.23 -2.23 23.41
C VAL A 4 51.54 -3.38 24.16
N LEU A 5 50.19 -3.39 24.19
CA LEU A 5 49.38 -4.51 24.67
C LEU A 5 48.79 -5.28 23.46
N LEU A 6 49.15 -6.56 23.40
CA LEU A 6 48.74 -7.57 22.42
C LEU A 6 47.28 -8.00 22.63
N LEU A 7 46.56 -8.14 21.52
CA LEU A 7 45.26 -8.82 21.43
C LEU A 7 45.50 -10.33 21.43
N GLU A 8 45.05 -11.03 22.47
CA GLU A 8 44.98 -12.49 22.46
C GLU A 8 43.75 -13.00 21.70
N SER A 9 44.03 -13.99 20.87
CA SER A 9 43.15 -14.73 19.99
C SER A 9 42.38 -15.80 20.79
N ALA A 10 41.05 -15.74 20.80
CA ALA A 10 40.23 -16.83 21.31
C ALA A 10 39.78 -17.74 20.15
N CYS A 11 40.41 -18.91 20.07
CA CYS A 11 40.07 -20.04 19.21
C CYS A 11 38.58 -20.43 19.32
N GLN A 12 37.90 -20.55 18.17
CA GLN A 12 36.60 -21.21 18.05
C GLN A 12 36.78 -22.72 18.08
N ALA A 13 36.13 -23.39 19.03
CA ALA A 13 35.99 -24.85 19.04
C ALA A 13 34.87 -25.30 18.07
N PRO A 14 35.00 -26.46 17.40
CA PRO A 14 33.97 -26.97 16.49
C PRO A 14 32.86 -27.65 17.29
N LEU A 15 31.61 -27.20 17.11
CA LEU A 15 30.43 -27.88 17.64
C LEU A 15 29.96 -28.94 16.64
N ALA A 16 30.22 -30.20 16.97
CA ALA A 16 29.50 -31.34 16.40
C ALA A 16 28.86 -32.15 17.54
N ALA A 17 27.53 -32.20 17.59
CA ALA A 17 26.79 -33.39 18.00
C ALA A 17 25.29 -33.24 17.69
N SER A 18 24.85 -34.16 16.83
CA SER A 18 23.50 -34.70 16.66
C SER A 18 22.57 -34.59 17.88
N GLY A 19 21.52 -33.77 17.73
CA GLY A 19 20.26 -33.90 18.46
C GLY A 19 19.11 -33.76 17.45
N LYS A 20 18.02 -34.54 17.60
CA LYS A 20 16.77 -34.26 16.87
C LYS A 20 16.39 -32.81 17.16
N PRO A 21 16.11 -31.94 16.16
CA PRO A 21 15.80 -30.55 16.42
C PRO A 21 14.45 -30.47 17.14
N THR A 22 14.49 -30.39 18.47
CA THR A 22 13.40 -29.83 19.26
C THR A 22 13.40 -28.34 18.95
N GLY A 23 12.33 -27.87 18.32
CA GLY A 23 12.24 -26.49 17.84
C GLY A 23 12.51 -25.50 18.96
N VAL A 24 13.47 -24.61 18.75
CA VAL A 24 13.71 -23.47 19.65
C VAL A 24 12.37 -22.75 19.84
N PRO A 25 11.92 -22.48 21.08
CA PRO A 25 10.68 -21.77 21.32
C PRO A 25 10.66 -20.42 20.59
N LEU A 26 9.59 -20.16 19.85
CA LEU A 26 9.43 -18.91 19.12
C LEU A 26 9.31 -17.74 20.10
N ALA A 27 10.07 -16.66 19.86
CA ALA A 27 10.04 -15.48 20.72
C ALA A 27 8.67 -14.77 20.68
N ARG A 28 8.29 -14.15 21.81
CA ARG A 28 7.06 -13.36 21.96
C ARG A 28 7.27 -11.94 21.40
N ARG A 29 6.69 -11.67 20.23
CA ARG A 29 6.77 -10.38 19.51
C ARG A 29 5.73 -10.33 18.39
N PHE A 30 5.32 -9.14 17.99
CA PHE A 30 4.49 -8.96 16.80
C PHE A 30 5.31 -9.25 15.54
N ARG A 31 4.72 -10.00 14.60
CA ARG A 31 5.37 -10.39 13.34
C ARG A 31 4.86 -9.57 12.16
N ARG A 32 3.56 -9.28 12.12
CA ARG A 32 2.86 -8.66 10.99
C ARG A 32 3.25 -9.31 9.64
N PRO A 33 2.79 -10.55 9.36
CA PRO A 33 3.11 -11.23 8.13
C PRO A 33 2.51 -10.49 6.92
N VAL A 34 3.35 -10.17 5.93
CA VAL A 34 2.97 -9.29 4.81
C VAL A 34 3.09 -9.92 3.43
N ALA A 35 3.83 -11.01 3.33
CA ALA A 35 4.05 -11.73 2.09
C ALA A 35 4.34 -13.21 2.36
N LEU A 36 4.03 -14.06 1.38
CA LEU A 36 4.28 -15.48 1.45
C LEU A 36 4.70 -16.00 0.08
N VAL A 37 5.58 -17.00 0.05
CA VAL A 37 5.96 -17.73 -1.17
C VAL A 37 6.04 -19.23 -0.91
N ALA A 38 5.71 -20.00 -1.94
CA ALA A 38 5.86 -21.45 -1.93
C ALA A 38 7.27 -21.87 -2.33
N VAL A 39 7.83 -22.83 -1.62
CA VAL A 39 9.12 -23.48 -1.90
C VAL A 39 8.95 -25.00 -1.83
N ASP A 40 9.95 -25.76 -2.30
CA ASP A 40 9.91 -27.23 -2.32
C ASP A 40 8.62 -27.78 -2.97
N GLY A 41 8.29 -27.25 -4.16
CA GLY A 41 7.08 -27.62 -4.90
C GLY A 41 5.75 -27.29 -4.19
N GLY A 42 5.77 -26.38 -3.21
CA GLY A 42 4.60 -26.03 -2.40
C GLY A 42 4.41 -26.89 -1.15
N ARG A 43 5.38 -27.74 -0.80
CA ARG A 43 5.39 -28.46 0.48
C ARG A 43 5.68 -27.54 1.65
N GLN A 44 6.38 -26.43 1.40
CA GLN A 44 6.72 -25.43 2.39
C GLN A 44 6.32 -24.03 1.94
N LEU A 45 5.99 -23.18 2.91
CA LEU A 45 5.82 -21.74 2.70
C LEU A 45 6.88 -20.97 3.48
N LEU A 46 7.39 -19.91 2.89
CA LEU A 46 8.16 -18.88 3.59
C LEU A 46 7.29 -17.63 3.75
N VAL A 47 7.27 -17.06 4.94
CA VAL A 47 6.46 -15.89 5.29
C VAL A 47 7.38 -14.78 5.80
N ALA A 48 7.31 -13.60 5.16
CA ALA A 48 8.03 -12.43 5.64
C ALA A 48 7.26 -11.72 6.75
N ASN A 49 7.90 -11.59 7.90
CA ASN A 49 7.38 -10.93 9.08
C ASN A 49 8.03 -9.54 9.23
N ARG A 50 7.24 -8.51 8.94
CA ARG A 50 7.73 -7.13 8.83
C ARG A 50 8.28 -6.58 10.13
N ASP A 51 7.58 -6.82 11.24
CA ASP A 51 7.87 -6.16 12.52
C ASP A 51 8.96 -6.87 13.31
N SER A 52 9.02 -8.19 13.20
CA SER A 52 10.06 -8.99 13.85
C SER A 52 11.36 -9.05 13.05
N GLY A 53 11.35 -8.66 11.76
CA GLY A 53 12.52 -8.78 10.88
C GLY A 53 12.91 -10.23 10.60
N THR A 54 11.93 -11.13 10.54
CA THR A 54 12.14 -12.59 10.42
C THR A 54 11.44 -13.18 9.20
N ILE A 55 11.88 -14.39 8.82
CA ILE A 55 11.18 -15.27 7.88
C ILE A 55 10.72 -16.51 8.64
N SER A 56 9.41 -16.79 8.63
CA SER A 56 8.87 -18.06 9.16
C SER A 56 8.77 -19.09 8.05
N ARG A 57 9.18 -20.33 8.34
CA ARG A 57 9.03 -21.47 7.44
C ARG A 57 7.95 -22.41 7.93
N ILE A 58 7.02 -22.76 7.05
CA ILE A 58 5.79 -23.50 7.38
C ILE A 58 5.75 -24.80 6.61
N ASP A 59 5.47 -25.91 7.29
CA ASP A 59 5.12 -27.19 6.67
C ASP A 59 3.63 -27.17 6.31
N VAL A 60 3.32 -27.26 5.01
CA VAL A 60 1.95 -27.14 4.50
C VAL A 60 1.10 -28.35 4.89
N ALA A 61 1.67 -29.55 4.82
CA ALA A 61 0.96 -30.79 5.13
C ALA A 61 0.69 -30.93 6.63
N LYS A 62 1.70 -30.64 7.46
CA LYS A 62 1.60 -30.70 8.92
C LYS A 62 0.99 -29.45 9.54
N ARG A 63 0.80 -28.38 8.74
CA ARG A 63 0.18 -27.11 9.14
C ARG A 63 0.83 -26.55 10.41
N ARG A 64 2.16 -26.43 10.39
CA ARG A 64 2.93 -25.92 11.55
C ARG A 64 4.15 -25.13 11.12
N VAL A 65 4.57 -24.22 11.97
CA VAL A 65 5.87 -23.54 11.85
C VAL A 65 6.98 -24.57 12.09
N LEU A 66 7.93 -24.65 11.16
CA LEU A 66 9.14 -25.45 11.28
C LEU A 66 10.22 -24.67 12.04
N ASP A 67 10.44 -23.42 11.62
CA ASP A 67 11.42 -22.52 12.21
C ASP A 67 11.14 -21.06 11.85
N GLU A 68 11.85 -20.16 12.53
CA GLU A 68 11.88 -18.72 12.27
C GLU A 68 13.33 -18.25 12.18
N THR A 69 13.68 -17.62 11.07
CA THR A 69 15.04 -17.12 10.82
C THR A 69 15.06 -15.60 10.90
N SER A 70 15.99 -15.03 11.67
CA SER A 70 16.21 -13.59 11.70
C SER A 70 17.01 -13.11 10.50
N ILE A 71 16.48 -12.12 9.77
CA ILE A 71 17.19 -11.40 8.71
C ILE A 71 17.42 -9.92 9.07
N GLY A 72 16.77 -9.48 10.15
CA GLY A 72 16.71 -8.11 10.64
C GLY A 72 15.89 -7.18 9.73
N GLY A 73 15.87 -5.89 10.06
CA GLY A 73 15.32 -4.86 9.18
C GLY A 73 13.79 -4.87 9.20
N ARG A 74 13.16 -4.47 8.09
CA ARG A 74 11.70 -4.49 7.93
C ARG A 74 11.33 -5.13 6.58
N PRO A 75 11.24 -6.47 6.52
CA PRO A 75 10.84 -7.20 5.33
C PRO A 75 9.49 -6.71 4.81
N SER A 76 9.43 -6.29 3.55
CA SER A 76 8.20 -5.78 2.92
C SER A 76 7.58 -6.78 1.95
N ASP A 77 8.40 -7.62 1.33
CA ASP A 77 7.99 -8.66 0.39
C ASP A 77 9.10 -9.69 0.14
N LEU A 78 8.78 -10.83 -0.48
CA LEU A 78 9.76 -11.84 -0.91
C LEU A 78 9.34 -12.55 -2.19
N ALA A 79 10.31 -12.98 -3.00
CA ALA A 79 10.09 -13.80 -4.19
C ALA A 79 11.18 -14.88 -4.34
N VAL A 80 10.79 -16.04 -4.87
CA VAL A 80 11.69 -17.18 -5.11
C VAL A 80 12.27 -17.06 -6.52
N THR A 81 13.54 -17.38 -6.71
CA THR A 81 14.15 -17.50 -8.05
C THR A 81 13.61 -18.75 -8.77
N PRO A 82 13.49 -18.75 -10.12
CA PRO A 82 12.90 -19.89 -10.84
C PRO A 82 13.65 -21.22 -10.66
N ASP A 83 14.95 -21.18 -10.36
CA ASP A 83 15.76 -22.35 -10.02
C ASP A 83 15.40 -22.97 -8.65
N GLY A 84 14.57 -22.29 -7.84
CA GLY A 84 14.18 -22.72 -6.50
C GLY A 84 15.29 -22.64 -5.45
N ARG A 85 16.46 -22.09 -5.80
CA ARG A 85 17.65 -22.11 -4.94
C ARG A 85 17.75 -20.89 -4.04
N ARG A 86 17.14 -19.77 -4.41
CA ARG A 86 17.26 -18.51 -3.69
C ARG A 86 15.91 -17.84 -3.47
N VAL A 87 15.86 -17.02 -2.43
CA VAL A 87 14.78 -16.08 -2.15
C VAL A 87 15.34 -14.68 -2.05
N LEU A 88 14.75 -13.76 -2.79
CA LEU A 88 15.02 -12.34 -2.66
C LEU A 88 14.01 -11.77 -1.67
N VAL A 89 14.49 -11.04 -0.66
CA VAL A 89 13.66 -10.35 0.32
C VAL A 89 13.89 -8.85 0.20
N ALA A 90 12.82 -8.09 -0.02
CA ALA A 90 12.88 -6.63 0.06
C ALA A 90 12.89 -6.21 1.53
N ASP A 91 13.94 -5.49 1.93
CA ASP A 91 14.07 -4.89 3.27
C ASP A 91 13.90 -3.37 3.14
N ALA A 92 12.67 -2.92 3.40
CA ALA A 92 12.29 -1.51 3.35
C ALA A 92 13.09 -0.69 4.37
N GLY A 93 13.23 -1.21 5.59
CA GLY A 93 13.88 -0.51 6.71
C GLY A 93 15.35 -0.19 6.48
N ARG A 94 16.04 -0.97 5.62
CA ARG A 94 17.46 -0.74 5.28
C ARG A 94 17.72 -0.46 3.80
N ARG A 95 16.67 -0.25 2.99
CA ARG A 95 16.77 0.07 1.55
C ARG A 95 17.68 -0.92 0.81
N GLN A 96 17.38 -2.22 0.91
CA GLN A 96 18.21 -3.27 0.32
C GLN A 96 17.39 -4.50 -0.10
N ILE A 97 17.97 -5.35 -0.93
CA ILE A 97 17.54 -6.74 -1.12
C ILE A 97 18.44 -7.66 -0.30
N VAL A 98 17.84 -8.55 0.48
CA VAL A 98 18.55 -9.65 1.15
C VAL A 98 18.36 -10.92 0.31
N VAL A 99 19.46 -11.56 -0.06
CA VAL A 99 19.44 -12.83 -0.79
C VAL A 99 19.58 -13.95 0.22
N LEU A 100 18.59 -14.85 0.25
CA LEU A 100 18.59 -16.05 1.06
C LEU A 100 18.87 -17.28 0.19
N ASP A 101 19.73 -18.18 0.64
CA ASP A 101 19.91 -19.51 0.07
C ASP A 101 18.86 -20.48 0.67
N LEU A 102 18.24 -21.29 -0.19
CA LEU A 102 17.27 -22.34 0.12
C LEU A 102 17.87 -23.75 0.07
N GLY A 103 19.03 -23.94 0.72
CA GLY A 103 19.57 -25.27 0.96
C GLY A 103 18.62 -26.19 1.74
N LYS A 104 19.09 -27.39 2.12
CA LYS A 104 18.26 -28.39 2.83
C LYS A 104 17.82 -27.96 4.25
N GLY A 105 18.39 -26.87 4.78
CA GLY A 105 18.19 -26.37 6.13
C GLY A 105 17.37 -25.08 6.19
N GLN A 106 17.56 -24.30 7.25
CA GLN A 106 16.94 -22.98 7.39
C GLN A 106 17.44 -22.02 6.29
N PRO A 107 16.58 -21.11 5.78
CA PRO A 107 17.04 -20.08 4.84
C PRO A 107 18.19 -19.28 5.42
N ALA A 108 19.28 -19.09 4.68
CA ALA A 108 20.46 -18.39 5.18
C ALA A 108 20.75 -17.15 4.33
N ALA A 109 20.98 -15.99 4.95
CA ALA A 109 21.34 -14.78 4.21
C ALA A 109 22.77 -14.89 3.67
N VAL A 110 22.92 -14.84 2.34
CA VAL A 110 24.20 -14.98 1.64
C VAL A 110 24.67 -13.67 1.00
N ALA A 111 23.77 -12.72 0.76
CA ALA A 111 24.13 -11.40 0.26
C ALA A 111 23.14 -10.31 0.68
N ARG A 112 23.60 -9.07 0.67
CA ARG A 112 22.80 -7.86 0.85
C ARG A 112 23.14 -6.86 -0.24
N VAL A 113 22.14 -6.45 -1.00
CA VAL A 113 22.28 -5.59 -2.17
C VAL A 113 21.63 -4.24 -1.87
N PRO A 114 22.41 -3.17 -1.66
CA PRO A 114 21.86 -1.83 -1.42
C PRO A 114 21.02 -1.34 -2.60
N LEU A 115 19.94 -0.61 -2.28
CA LEU A 115 19.08 0.06 -3.25
C LEU A 115 19.09 1.56 -3.03
N ALA A 116 18.88 2.30 -4.11
CA ALA A 116 18.77 3.75 -4.08
C ALA A 116 17.47 4.24 -3.42
N ASP A 117 16.46 3.40 -3.23
CA ASP A 117 15.14 3.77 -2.69
C ASP A 117 14.62 2.68 -1.72
N GLU A 118 13.61 3.01 -0.92
CA GLU A 118 12.92 2.05 -0.05
C GLU A 118 12.11 1.05 -0.90
N PRO A 119 12.44 -0.25 -0.89
CA PRO A 119 11.69 -1.24 -1.64
C PRO A 119 10.34 -1.54 -0.97
N ALA A 120 9.31 -1.83 -1.77
CA ALA A 120 7.99 -2.23 -1.30
C ALA A 120 7.63 -3.65 -1.75
N GLN A 121 7.37 -3.86 -3.05
CA GLN A 121 7.12 -5.19 -3.62
C GLN A 121 8.24 -5.58 -4.57
N LEU A 122 8.50 -6.88 -4.69
CA LEU A 122 9.41 -7.43 -5.67
C LEU A 122 8.82 -8.63 -6.40
N VAL A 123 9.11 -8.76 -7.70
CA VAL A 123 8.76 -9.96 -8.48
C VAL A 123 9.95 -10.37 -9.33
N VAL A 124 10.07 -11.68 -9.55
CA VAL A 124 11.10 -12.27 -10.40
C VAL A 124 10.47 -12.69 -11.72
N ASP A 125 11.16 -12.43 -12.83
CA ASP A 125 10.81 -12.97 -14.14
C ASP A 125 10.77 -14.50 -14.06
N PRO A 126 9.69 -15.18 -14.48
CA PRO A 126 9.64 -16.63 -14.55
C PRO A 126 10.79 -17.27 -15.35
N ARG A 127 11.43 -16.53 -16.28
CA ARG A 127 12.63 -16.97 -17.02
C ARG A 127 13.95 -16.80 -16.25
N GLY A 128 13.93 -16.06 -15.14
CA GLY A 128 15.04 -15.98 -14.17
C GLY A 128 16.11 -14.93 -14.45
N GLY A 129 15.99 -14.13 -15.51
CA GLY A 129 16.99 -13.12 -15.87
C GLY A 129 16.91 -11.81 -15.06
N TRP A 130 15.71 -11.48 -14.56
CA TRP A 130 15.44 -10.17 -13.97
C TRP A 130 14.53 -10.24 -12.75
N ALA A 131 14.66 -9.26 -11.86
CA ALA A 131 13.66 -8.91 -10.87
C ALA A 131 13.27 -7.42 -10.97
N GLY A 132 12.00 -7.12 -10.72
CA GLY A 132 11.51 -5.75 -10.59
C GLY A 132 11.19 -5.44 -9.13
N VAL A 133 11.57 -4.25 -8.66
CA VAL A 133 11.35 -3.78 -7.29
C VAL A 133 10.73 -2.40 -7.29
N THR A 134 9.56 -2.24 -6.66
CA THR A 134 8.88 -0.93 -6.56
C THR A 134 9.35 -0.12 -5.37
N SER A 135 9.36 1.19 -5.54
CA SER A 135 9.55 2.17 -4.46
C SER A 135 8.47 3.24 -4.54
N PRO A 136 7.35 3.10 -3.77
CA PRO A 136 6.17 3.91 -3.93
C PRO A 136 6.43 5.42 -3.73
N TRP A 137 7.17 5.79 -2.69
CA TRP A 137 7.39 7.19 -2.33
C TRP A 137 8.34 7.92 -3.29
N SER A 138 9.32 7.20 -3.84
CA SER A 138 10.21 7.69 -4.88
C SER A 138 9.59 7.61 -6.28
N ARG A 139 8.42 6.97 -6.42
CA ARG A 139 7.74 6.67 -7.69
C ARG A 139 8.71 6.05 -8.68
N SER A 140 9.40 4.99 -8.27
CA SER A 140 10.42 4.34 -9.09
C SER A 140 10.23 2.82 -9.15
N LEU A 141 10.74 2.23 -10.22
CA LEU A 141 10.95 0.80 -10.40
C LEU A 141 12.44 0.55 -10.61
N THR A 142 13.04 -0.30 -9.78
CA THR A 142 14.42 -0.76 -9.97
C THR A 142 14.42 -2.16 -10.58
N LEU A 143 15.14 -2.33 -11.69
CA LEU A 143 15.38 -3.60 -12.35
C LEU A 143 16.71 -4.18 -11.89
N LEU A 144 16.67 -5.41 -11.38
CA LEU A 144 17.82 -6.17 -10.92
C LEU A 144 18.13 -7.28 -11.92
N ASP A 145 19.38 -7.34 -12.35
CA ASP A 145 19.93 -8.43 -13.15
C ASP A 145 20.25 -9.62 -12.23
N LEU A 146 19.70 -10.78 -12.58
CA LEU A 146 19.83 -12.04 -11.82
C LEU A 146 20.77 -13.06 -12.49
N SER A 147 21.53 -12.65 -13.51
CA SER A 147 22.50 -13.52 -14.20
C SER A 147 23.66 -13.99 -13.31
N LYS A 148 23.81 -13.39 -12.12
CA LYS A 148 24.82 -13.72 -11.11
C LYS A 148 24.18 -14.23 -9.83
N GLU A 149 25.00 -14.80 -8.94
CA GLU A 149 24.55 -15.26 -7.62
C GLU A 149 24.03 -14.10 -6.74
N VAL A 150 24.68 -12.95 -6.86
CA VAL A 150 24.25 -11.71 -6.21
C VAL A 150 23.56 -10.83 -7.25
N PRO A 151 22.28 -10.44 -7.04
CA PRO A 151 21.57 -9.53 -7.92
C PRO A 151 22.28 -8.19 -8.08
N ILE A 152 22.25 -7.63 -9.29
CA ILE A 152 22.90 -6.35 -9.61
C ILE A 152 21.82 -5.33 -10.02
N PRO A 153 21.65 -4.21 -9.31
CA PRO A 153 20.79 -3.12 -9.77
C PRO A 153 21.32 -2.54 -11.09
N ARG A 154 20.52 -2.55 -12.15
CA ARG A 154 20.91 -2.06 -13.48
C ARG A 154 20.21 -0.76 -13.86
N THR A 155 18.89 -0.77 -13.76
CA THR A 155 18.06 0.29 -14.32
C THR A 155 17.08 0.79 -13.28
N ARG A 156 16.99 2.10 -13.12
CA ARG A 156 16.00 2.76 -12.26
C ARG A 156 15.08 3.60 -13.13
N LEU A 157 13.81 3.23 -13.19
CA LEU A 157 12.80 3.90 -14.00
C LEU A 157 11.95 4.81 -13.13
N ALA A 158 11.78 6.06 -13.55
CA ALA A 158 10.78 6.94 -12.97
C ALA A 158 9.38 6.50 -13.43
N LEU A 159 8.41 6.56 -12.53
CA LEU A 159 7.04 6.14 -12.74
C LEU A 159 6.07 7.32 -12.54
N PRO A 160 4.96 7.38 -13.30
CA PRO A 160 3.95 8.43 -13.13
C PRO A 160 3.05 8.25 -11.88
N MET A 161 3.26 7.19 -11.10
CA MET A 161 2.52 6.89 -9.86
C MET A 161 3.43 6.36 -8.77
N ALA A 162 2.94 6.44 -7.52
CA ALA A 162 3.44 5.62 -6.43
C ALA A 162 3.05 4.16 -6.72
N ALA A 163 4.00 3.34 -7.15
CA ALA A 163 3.73 1.95 -7.50
C ALA A 163 3.83 1.03 -6.28
N ARG A 164 2.92 0.07 -6.17
CA ARG A 164 2.97 -0.99 -5.14
C ARG A 164 2.99 -2.36 -5.78
N HIS A 165 1.95 -2.70 -6.54
CA HIS A 165 1.80 -4.07 -7.03
C HIS A 165 2.50 -4.30 -8.38
N LEU A 166 3.11 -5.45 -8.53
CA LEU A 166 3.85 -5.92 -9.69
C LEU A 166 3.31 -7.28 -10.12
N LEU A 167 3.24 -7.49 -11.43
CA LEU A 167 2.94 -8.79 -12.02
C LEU A 167 3.71 -8.93 -13.34
N TRP A 168 4.63 -9.89 -13.39
CA TRP A 168 5.35 -10.22 -14.63
C TRP A 168 4.43 -11.01 -15.56
N LEU A 169 4.34 -10.61 -16.84
CA LEU A 169 3.57 -11.36 -17.83
C LEU A 169 4.41 -12.55 -18.33
N PRO A 170 4.02 -13.82 -18.09
CA PRO A 170 4.81 -14.99 -18.42
C PRO A 170 5.20 -15.05 -19.90
N GLY A 171 6.44 -15.45 -20.18
CA GLY A 171 6.96 -15.58 -21.54
C GLY A 171 7.25 -14.25 -22.25
N THR A 172 7.21 -13.11 -21.55
CA THR A 172 7.44 -11.79 -22.14
C THR A 172 8.37 -10.93 -21.26
N ASP A 173 8.90 -9.86 -21.82
CA ASP A 173 9.64 -8.80 -21.10
C ASP A 173 8.71 -7.74 -20.51
N MET A 174 7.41 -8.02 -20.39
CA MET A 174 6.42 -7.05 -19.97
C MET A 174 6.10 -7.23 -18.48
N LEU A 175 6.27 -6.14 -17.73
CA LEU A 175 5.95 -6.05 -16.31
C LEU A 175 4.78 -5.10 -16.08
N VAL A 176 3.71 -5.60 -15.46
CA VAL A 176 2.57 -4.79 -15.05
C VAL A 176 2.85 -4.17 -13.69
N VAL A 177 2.64 -2.86 -13.56
CA VAL A 177 2.91 -2.07 -12.36
C VAL A 177 1.64 -1.31 -11.98
N ALA A 178 1.05 -1.62 -10.83
CA ALA A 178 -0.15 -0.96 -10.34
C ALA A 178 0.14 0.08 -9.26
N ASP A 179 -0.68 1.12 -9.28
CA ASP A 179 -0.69 2.21 -8.32
C ASP A 179 -1.00 1.72 -6.89
N ALA A 180 -0.28 2.28 -5.92
CA ALA A 180 -0.41 1.98 -4.51
C ALA A 180 -1.68 2.57 -3.89
N VAL A 181 -2.18 3.66 -4.47
CA VAL A 181 -3.21 4.51 -3.88
C VAL A 181 -4.28 4.86 -4.91
N GLY A 182 -3.88 5.30 -6.10
CA GLY A 182 -4.78 5.66 -7.19
C GLY A 182 -5.16 4.50 -8.11
N GLY A 183 -5.62 4.84 -9.31
CA GLY A 183 -6.12 3.88 -10.32
C GLY A 183 -5.23 3.75 -11.56
N GLN A 184 -3.92 4.03 -11.48
CA GLN A 184 -3.03 3.87 -12.63
C GLN A 184 -2.49 2.44 -12.74
N LEU A 185 -2.34 1.96 -13.97
CA LEU A 185 -1.75 0.66 -14.31
C LEU A 185 -0.75 0.85 -15.46
N SER A 186 0.54 0.71 -15.18
CA SER A 186 1.59 0.84 -16.19
C SER A 186 2.05 -0.52 -16.70
N VAL A 187 2.36 -0.59 -17.99
CA VAL A 187 3.08 -1.69 -18.62
C VAL A 187 4.50 -1.20 -18.88
N VAL A 188 5.48 -1.88 -18.29
CA VAL A 188 6.91 -1.62 -18.46
C VAL A 188 7.48 -2.67 -19.39
N ASP A 189 8.21 -2.20 -20.39
CA ASP A 189 9.07 -3.04 -21.22
C ASP A 189 10.44 -3.10 -20.54
N VAL A 190 10.74 -4.24 -19.94
CA VAL A 190 11.96 -4.46 -19.14
C VAL A 190 13.18 -4.50 -20.05
N ALA A 191 13.08 -5.16 -21.22
CA ALA A 191 14.17 -5.26 -22.18
C ALA A 191 14.54 -3.88 -22.75
N ALA A 192 13.53 -3.06 -23.06
CA ALA A 192 13.76 -1.68 -23.50
C ALA A 192 14.04 -0.68 -22.37
N GLY A 193 13.91 -1.11 -21.10
CA GLY A 193 14.12 -0.25 -19.93
C GLY A 193 13.23 0.99 -19.92
N ARG A 194 11.94 0.86 -20.24
CA ARG A 194 11.02 2.02 -20.27
C ARG A 194 9.59 1.66 -19.92
N VAL A 195 8.85 2.65 -19.40
CA VAL A 195 7.39 2.57 -19.34
C VAL A 195 6.86 2.62 -20.76
N ARG A 196 6.24 1.53 -21.22
CA ARG A 196 5.61 1.46 -22.54
C ARG A 196 4.31 2.25 -22.57
N ARG A 197 3.49 2.09 -21.52
CA ARG A 197 2.16 2.72 -21.43
C ARG A 197 1.69 2.81 -19.98
N THR A 198 0.87 3.81 -19.70
CA THR A 198 0.11 3.91 -18.44
C THR A 198 -1.37 4.08 -18.75
N HIS A 199 -2.17 3.18 -18.18
CA HIS A 199 -3.63 3.21 -18.26
C HIS A 199 -4.21 3.85 -17.00
N GLN A 200 -5.22 4.70 -17.17
CA GLN A 200 -6.01 5.25 -16.07
C GLN A 200 -7.33 4.48 -15.95
N LEU A 201 -7.53 3.83 -14.81
CA LEU A 201 -8.77 3.13 -14.46
C LEU A 201 -9.64 4.05 -13.59
N SER A 202 -10.96 3.88 -13.68
CA SER A 202 -11.89 4.32 -12.63
C SER A 202 -11.74 3.35 -11.46
N ALA A 203 -10.70 3.56 -10.66
CA ALA A 203 -10.32 2.72 -9.53
C ALA A 203 -9.44 3.51 -8.54
N HIS A 204 -9.40 3.03 -7.30
CA HIS A 204 -8.37 3.35 -6.32
C HIS A 204 -8.10 2.11 -5.46
N ASN A 205 -7.06 2.17 -4.64
CA ASN A 205 -6.68 1.08 -3.75
C ASN A 205 -6.55 -0.28 -4.46
N ILE A 206 -5.85 -0.33 -5.61
CA ILE A 206 -5.57 -1.59 -6.29
C ILE A 206 -4.70 -2.45 -5.36
N SER A 207 -5.21 -3.61 -4.93
CA SER A 207 -4.64 -4.34 -3.79
C SER A 207 -4.26 -5.79 -4.06
N GLY A 208 -4.53 -6.29 -5.26
CA GLY A 208 -4.11 -7.60 -5.72
C GLY A 208 -4.10 -7.64 -7.24
N LEU A 209 -3.16 -8.41 -7.80
CA LEU A 209 -3.03 -8.70 -9.22
C LEU A 209 -2.90 -10.22 -9.37
N ALA A 210 -3.58 -10.80 -10.34
CA ALA A 210 -3.48 -12.21 -10.72
C ALA A 210 -3.68 -12.35 -12.23
N LEU A 211 -3.21 -13.46 -12.79
CA LEU A 211 -3.59 -13.87 -14.14
C LEU A 211 -4.68 -14.93 -14.07
N SER A 212 -5.58 -14.92 -15.05
CA SER A 212 -6.42 -16.09 -15.31
C SER A 212 -5.54 -17.31 -15.66
N PRO A 213 -5.95 -18.55 -15.39
CA PRO A 213 -5.16 -19.75 -15.70
C PRO A 213 -4.75 -19.85 -17.16
N SER A 214 -5.59 -19.39 -18.08
CA SER A 214 -5.29 -19.35 -19.52
C SER A 214 -4.26 -18.29 -19.91
N GLY A 215 -3.81 -17.44 -18.98
CA GLY A 215 -2.95 -16.29 -19.26
C GLY A 215 -3.62 -15.17 -20.07
N ARG A 216 -4.92 -15.27 -20.40
CA ARG A 216 -5.58 -14.32 -21.31
C ARG A 216 -6.07 -13.03 -20.64
N HIS A 217 -6.24 -13.04 -19.33
CA HIS A 217 -6.75 -11.88 -18.57
C HIS A 217 -5.87 -11.57 -17.37
N LEU A 218 -5.63 -10.28 -17.16
CA LEU A 218 -5.26 -9.75 -15.86
C LEU A 218 -6.52 -9.59 -15.01
N VAL A 219 -6.48 -10.07 -13.78
CA VAL A 219 -7.51 -9.87 -12.76
C VAL A 219 -6.92 -9.01 -11.65
N LEU A 220 -7.63 -7.95 -11.27
CA LEU A 220 -7.19 -7.08 -10.19
C LEU A 220 -8.34 -6.80 -9.22
N SER A 221 -8.02 -6.73 -7.93
CA SER A 221 -8.92 -6.25 -6.89
C SER A 221 -8.70 -4.77 -6.65
N HIS A 222 -9.81 -4.04 -6.52
CA HIS A 222 -9.77 -2.59 -6.32
C HIS A 222 -11.07 -2.06 -5.72
N GLN A 223 -11.07 -0.78 -5.38
CA GLN A 223 -12.27 -0.04 -4.98
C GLN A 223 -12.59 1.05 -6.00
N VAL A 224 -13.83 1.54 -5.97
CA VAL A 224 -14.24 2.75 -6.68
C VAL A 224 -14.97 3.64 -5.70
N LEU A 225 -14.45 4.85 -5.50
CA LEU A 225 -15.15 5.92 -4.80
C LEU A 225 -15.86 6.75 -5.88
N ASN A 226 -17.18 6.78 -5.81
CA ASN A 226 -18.02 7.53 -6.73
C ASN A 226 -18.18 8.97 -6.23
N SER A 227 -17.50 9.91 -6.89
CA SER A 227 -17.55 11.32 -6.52
C SER A 227 -18.90 12.00 -6.77
N ALA A 228 -19.81 11.35 -7.51
CA ALA A 228 -21.17 11.84 -7.72
C ALA A 228 -22.16 11.29 -6.69
N ALA A 229 -21.78 10.25 -5.93
CA ALA A 229 -22.58 9.74 -4.83
C ALA A 229 -22.34 10.56 -3.56
N ARG A 230 -23.32 10.52 -2.68
CA ARG A 230 -23.28 11.22 -1.40
C ARG A 230 -23.01 10.23 -0.29
N SER A 231 -22.54 10.69 0.86
CA SER A 231 -22.54 9.87 2.08
C SER A 231 -23.94 9.73 2.70
N SER A 232 -25.02 9.70 1.91
CA SER A 232 -26.38 9.51 2.44
C SER A 232 -26.55 8.09 3.02
N PRO A 233 -27.45 7.87 4.00
CA PRO A 233 -27.71 6.52 4.50
C PRO A 233 -28.05 5.52 3.40
N ASN A 234 -28.82 5.95 2.38
CA ASN A 234 -29.24 5.10 1.27
C ASN A 234 -28.09 4.83 0.29
N ASP A 235 -27.32 5.85 -0.07
CA ASP A 235 -26.19 5.72 -0.99
C ASP A 235 -25.11 4.79 -0.40
N VAL A 236 -24.88 4.86 0.92
CA VAL A 236 -23.96 3.94 1.60
C VAL A 236 -24.54 2.53 1.67
N LEU A 237 -25.83 2.35 2.04
CA LEU A 237 -26.49 1.04 2.12
C LEU A 237 -26.34 0.24 0.82
N TRP A 238 -26.59 0.89 -0.32
CA TRP A 238 -26.53 0.27 -1.64
C TRP A 238 -25.13 0.23 -2.25
N GLY A 239 -24.09 0.65 -1.52
CA GLY A 239 -22.71 0.67 -2.00
C GLY A 239 -22.47 1.68 -3.13
N LEU A 240 -23.32 2.71 -3.28
CA LEU A 240 -23.19 3.71 -4.33
C LEU A 240 -22.01 4.65 -4.11
N LEU A 241 -21.62 4.88 -2.84
CA LEU A 241 -20.47 5.72 -2.49
C LEU A 241 -19.14 5.00 -2.76
N ILE A 242 -18.96 3.80 -2.19
CA ILE A 242 -17.78 2.95 -2.42
C ILE A 242 -18.24 1.55 -2.83
N THR A 243 -17.76 1.10 -3.99
CA THR A 243 -17.86 -0.30 -4.41
C THR A 243 -16.53 -1.03 -4.27
N ASN A 244 -16.61 -2.32 -3.97
CA ASN A 244 -15.48 -3.23 -3.82
C ASN A 244 -15.53 -4.24 -4.96
N ASN A 245 -14.48 -4.33 -5.76
CA ASN A 245 -14.57 -4.90 -7.10
C ASN A 245 -13.41 -5.84 -7.43
N LEU A 246 -13.69 -6.84 -8.27
CA LEU A 246 -12.69 -7.42 -9.16
C LEU A 246 -12.89 -6.87 -10.57
N ARG A 247 -11.78 -6.62 -11.27
CA ARG A 247 -11.79 -6.23 -12.67
C ARG A 247 -10.95 -7.20 -13.49
N ARG A 248 -11.49 -7.61 -14.63
CA ARG A 248 -10.84 -8.48 -15.62
C ARG A 248 -10.49 -7.64 -16.85
N ILE A 249 -9.22 -7.68 -17.24
CA ILE A 249 -8.68 -6.94 -18.38
C ILE A 249 -8.05 -7.96 -19.33
N PRO A 250 -8.55 -8.10 -20.58
CA PRO A 250 -7.88 -8.93 -21.58
C PRO A 250 -6.44 -8.44 -21.82
N LEU A 251 -5.46 -9.35 -21.86
CA LEU A 251 -4.07 -8.96 -22.10
C LEU A 251 -3.86 -8.23 -23.44
N PRO A 252 -4.53 -8.58 -24.55
CA PRO A 252 -4.42 -7.80 -25.79
C PRO A 252 -4.83 -6.34 -25.60
N ASP A 253 -5.91 -6.07 -24.85
CA ASP A 253 -6.35 -4.70 -24.55
C ASP A 253 -5.34 -3.96 -23.67
N LEU A 254 -4.75 -4.66 -22.68
CA LEU A 254 -3.72 -4.11 -21.80
C LEU A 254 -2.46 -3.70 -22.56
N LEU A 255 -2.08 -4.48 -23.56
CA LEU A 255 -0.86 -4.29 -24.36
C LEU A 255 -1.08 -3.41 -25.60
N ALA A 256 -2.34 -3.14 -25.97
CA ALA A 256 -2.68 -2.30 -27.11
C ALA A 256 -2.32 -0.83 -26.88
N ASP A 257 -2.11 -0.11 -27.98
CA ASP A 257 -1.83 1.33 -27.95
C ASP A 257 -3.08 2.24 -27.83
N SER A 258 -4.22 1.63 -27.54
CA SER A 258 -5.49 2.31 -27.30
C SER A 258 -5.80 2.47 -25.80
N ARG A 259 -6.87 3.22 -25.50
CA ARG A 259 -7.43 3.29 -24.15
C ARG A 259 -8.12 1.96 -23.83
N LEU A 260 -7.99 1.47 -22.60
CA LEU A 260 -8.69 0.27 -22.15
C LEU A 260 -10.21 0.40 -22.36
N PRO A 261 -10.83 -0.51 -23.16
CA PRO A 261 -12.27 -0.50 -23.36
C PRO A 261 -12.98 -0.92 -22.08
N VAL A 262 -14.13 -0.29 -21.81
CA VAL A 262 -15.04 -0.75 -20.76
C VAL A 262 -16.00 -1.75 -21.39
N ARG A 263 -15.89 -3.02 -21.03
CA ARG A 263 -16.74 -4.10 -21.54
C ARG A 263 -17.77 -4.53 -20.49
N PRO A 264 -19.00 -4.91 -20.88
CA PRO A 264 -19.91 -5.62 -19.98
C PRO A 264 -19.22 -6.84 -19.36
N GLY A 265 -19.51 -7.13 -18.08
CA GLY A 265 -18.91 -8.26 -17.37
C GLY A 265 -17.40 -8.12 -17.04
N SER A 266 -16.78 -6.98 -17.33
CA SER A 266 -15.37 -6.73 -16.97
C SER A 266 -15.16 -6.43 -15.48
N VAL A 267 -16.23 -6.14 -14.74
CA VAL A 267 -16.21 -5.81 -13.31
C VAL A 267 -17.19 -6.71 -12.58
N VAL A 268 -16.72 -7.33 -11.50
CA VAL A 268 -17.51 -8.14 -10.58
C VAL A 268 -17.59 -7.38 -9.26
N LEU A 269 -18.81 -7.06 -8.82
CA LEU A 269 -19.06 -6.47 -7.51
C LEU A 269 -18.90 -7.56 -6.44
N LEU A 270 -18.15 -7.28 -5.38
CA LEU A 270 -17.86 -8.26 -4.33
C LEU A 270 -18.84 -8.21 -3.14
N GLY A 271 -19.57 -7.10 -3.01
CA GLY A 271 -20.49 -6.84 -1.91
C GLY A 271 -21.90 -6.54 -2.42
N GLN A 272 -22.87 -6.76 -1.54
CA GLN A 272 -24.26 -6.38 -1.72
C GLN A 272 -24.78 -5.69 -0.46
N ALA A 273 -25.92 -5.01 -0.56
CA ALA A 273 -26.55 -4.36 0.60
C ALA A 273 -26.74 -5.37 1.75
N GLY A 274 -26.38 -4.97 2.98
CA GLY A 274 -26.38 -5.85 4.16
C GLY A 274 -25.24 -6.89 4.23
N ASN A 275 -24.44 -7.05 3.18
CA ASN A 275 -23.29 -7.98 3.17
C ASN A 275 -22.15 -7.44 2.29
N ALA A 276 -21.59 -6.30 2.67
CA ALA A 276 -20.54 -5.64 1.89
C ALA A 276 -19.16 -6.32 2.04
N ALA A 277 -18.19 -5.92 1.23
CA ALA A 277 -16.92 -6.62 1.04
C ALA A 277 -15.70 -5.71 1.21
N GLY A 278 -15.77 -4.74 2.13
CA GLY A 278 -14.80 -3.66 2.30
C GLY A 278 -13.33 -4.10 2.18
N ASP A 279 -12.56 -3.32 1.44
CA ASP A 279 -11.11 -3.46 1.24
C ASP A 279 -10.68 -4.82 0.65
N PRO A 280 -11.04 -5.12 -0.60
CA PRO A 280 -10.56 -6.33 -1.26
C PRO A 280 -9.05 -6.23 -1.48
N ALA A 281 -8.32 -7.31 -1.17
CA ALA A 281 -6.86 -7.38 -1.21
C ALA A 281 -6.38 -8.51 -2.13
N GLY A 282 -5.44 -9.36 -1.68
CA GLY A 282 -4.88 -10.44 -2.49
C GLY A 282 -5.97 -11.27 -3.18
N VAL A 283 -5.79 -11.52 -4.48
CA VAL A 283 -6.70 -12.28 -5.33
C VAL A 283 -5.93 -13.40 -6.02
N ALA A 284 -6.57 -14.55 -6.21
CA ALA A 284 -6.05 -15.63 -7.05
C ALA A 284 -7.19 -16.23 -7.86
N VAL A 285 -6.87 -16.73 -9.06
CA VAL A 285 -7.85 -17.37 -9.96
C VAL A 285 -7.55 -18.86 -10.01
N ARG A 286 -8.58 -19.67 -9.73
CA ARG A 286 -8.52 -21.13 -9.79
C ARG A 286 -8.58 -21.60 -11.24
N HIS A 287 -8.11 -22.84 -11.46
CA HIS A 287 -8.04 -23.47 -12.78
C HIS A 287 -9.39 -23.57 -13.51
N ASP A 288 -10.48 -23.66 -12.77
CA ASP A 288 -11.86 -23.68 -13.29
C ASP A 288 -12.41 -22.28 -13.66
N GLY A 289 -11.63 -21.22 -13.44
CA GLY A 289 -12.03 -19.83 -13.71
C GLY A 289 -12.75 -19.14 -12.54
N SER A 290 -13.02 -19.84 -11.45
CA SER A 290 -13.47 -19.23 -10.19
C SER A 290 -12.31 -18.45 -9.54
N PHE A 291 -12.63 -17.52 -8.65
CA PHE A 291 -11.64 -16.71 -7.96
C PHE A 291 -11.79 -16.80 -6.45
N VAL A 292 -10.68 -16.55 -5.77
CA VAL A 292 -10.64 -16.29 -4.34
C VAL A 292 -10.07 -14.91 -4.10
N VAL A 293 -10.66 -14.16 -3.17
CA VAL A 293 -10.24 -12.78 -2.86
C VAL A 293 -10.30 -12.56 -1.36
N ALA A 294 -9.20 -12.06 -0.81
CA ALA A 294 -9.17 -11.62 0.58
C ALA A 294 -10.00 -10.34 0.72
N LEU A 295 -10.95 -10.33 1.65
CA LEU A 295 -11.77 -9.17 1.99
C LEU A 295 -11.23 -8.61 3.31
N SER A 296 -10.21 -7.75 3.23
CA SER A 296 -9.43 -7.32 4.39
C SER A 296 -10.29 -6.64 5.45
N GLY A 297 -11.19 -5.77 5.03
CA GLY A 297 -12.00 -4.92 5.89
C GLY A 297 -13.08 -5.68 6.65
N VAL A 298 -13.53 -6.81 6.14
CA VAL A 298 -14.55 -7.66 6.79
C VAL A 298 -13.99 -8.99 7.30
N HIS A 299 -12.67 -9.18 7.21
CA HIS A 299 -11.93 -10.31 7.78
C HIS A 299 -12.37 -11.68 7.26
N GLN A 300 -12.57 -11.76 5.95
CA GLN A 300 -13.08 -12.96 5.28
C GLN A 300 -12.26 -13.26 4.02
N LEU A 301 -12.30 -14.53 3.58
CA LEU A 301 -12.00 -14.93 2.21
C LEU A 301 -13.32 -15.05 1.44
N GLY A 302 -13.45 -14.36 0.31
CA GLY A 302 -14.53 -14.56 -0.65
C GLY A 302 -14.14 -15.57 -1.72
N ILE A 303 -15.04 -16.49 -2.03
CA ILE A 303 -14.93 -17.48 -3.11
C ILE A 303 -16.09 -17.19 -4.07
N GLY A 304 -15.78 -16.96 -5.34
CA GLY A 304 -16.79 -16.55 -6.32
C GLY A 304 -16.43 -16.97 -7.73
N HIS A 305 -17.35 -16.70 -8.65
CA HIS A 305 -17.14 -16.89 -10.08
C HIS A 305 -17.55 -15.62 -10.83
N HIS A 306 -16.96 -15.37 -11.98
CA HIS A 306 -17.10 -14.09 -12.68
C HIS A 306 -18.48 -13.85 -13.31
N ASP A 307 -19.31 -14.89 -13.43
CA ASP A 307 -20.68 -14.86 -13.95
C ASP A 307 -21.74 -14.81 -12.83
N ARG A 308 -21.32 -14.79 -11.56
CA ARG A 308 -22.21 -14.76 -10.39
C ARG A 308 -21.88 -13.56 -9.51
N ILE A 309 -22.92 -12.97 -8.95
CA ILE A 309 -22.79 -11.81 -8.04
C ILE A 309 -22.49 -12.27 -6.62
N GLU A 310 -22.99 -13.44 -6.20
CA GLU A 310 -22.85 -13.94 -4.85
C GLU A 310 -21.47 -14.53 -4.57
N LEU A 311 -20.94 -14.25 -3.38
CA LEU A 311 -19.72 -14.83 -2.86
C LEU A 311 -20.03 -15.78 -1.71
N THR A 312 -19.49 -16.99 -1.77
CA THR A 312 -19.33 -17.81 -0.57
C THR A 312 -18.20 -17.22 0.26
N ARG A 313 -18.41 -17.01 1.56
CA ARG A 313 -17.42 -16.34 2.42
C ARG A 313 -17.02 -17.20 3.61
N VAL A 314 -15.72 -17.19 3.90
CA VAL A 314 -15.12 -17.94 5.00
C VAL A 314 -14.43 -16.96 5.93
N GLY A 315 -14.74 -17.00 7.22
CA GLY A 315 -14.04 -16.19 8.22
C GLY A 315 -12.56 -16.55 8.31
N THR A 316 -11.70 -15.54 8.40
CA THR A 316 -10.24 -15.70 8.58
C THR A 316 -9.80 -15.12 9.92
N GLY A 317 -8.52 -14.76 10.05
CA GLY A 317 -8.09 -13.76 11.01
C GLY A 317 -8.30 -12.33 10.49
N HIS A 318 -7.96 -11.33 11.31
CA HIS A 318 -8.05 -9.91 10.99
C HIS A 318 -7.13 -9.53 9.85
N ARG A 319 -7.69 -8.72 8.94
CA ARG A 319 -7.00 -8.17 7.77
C ARG A 319 -6.30 -9.26 6.94
N PRO A 320 -7.05 -10.17 6.29
CA PRO A 320 -6.49 -11.06 5.29
C PRO A 320 -5.95 -10.23 4.12
N THR A 321 -4.67 -10.37 3.75
CA THR A 321 -4.04 -9.52 2.70
C THR A 321 -3.41 -10.28 1.54
N ARG A 322 -3.05 -11.56 1.74
CA ARG A 322 -2.44 -12.44 0.74
C ARG A 322 -3.18 -13.77 0.73
N VAL A 323 -3.32 -14.33 -0.47
CA VAL A 323 -3.92 -15.65 -0.69
C VAL A 323 -2.97 -16.43 -1.59
N TRP A 324 -2.70 -17.66 -1.22
CA TRP A 324 -1.97 -18.62 -2.04
C TRP A 324 -2.83 -19.84 -2.28
N LEU A 325 -2.93 -20.26 -3.54
CA LEU A 325 -3.59 -21.50 -3.93
C LEU A 325 -2.58 -22.63 -3.84
N ALA A 326 -2.91 -23.67 -3.07
CA ALA A 326 -2.07 -24.84 -2.96
C ALA A 326 -2.06 -25.63 -4.29
N PRO A 327 -0.99 -26.39 -4.59
CA PRO A 327 -0.88 -27.18 -5.82
C PRO A 327 -1.98 -28.23 -5.98
N ASP A 328 -2.59 -28.67 -4.88
CA ASP A 328 -3.71 -29.60 -4.86
C ASP A 328 -5.03 -29.01 -5.39
N ARG A 329 -5.07 -27.70 -5.70
CA ARG A 329 -6.21 -26.96 -6.25
C ARG A 329 -7.45 -26.90 -5.36
N ARG A 330 -7.39 -27.48 -4.18
CA ARG A 330 -8.47 -27.58 -3.20
C ARG A 330 -8.25 -26.65 -2.02
N HIS A 331 -6.99 -26.43 -1.62
CA HIS A 331 -6.69 -25.60 -0.46
C HIS A 331 -6.18 -24.21 -0.85
N ALA A 332 -6.53 -23.22 -0.04
CA ALA A 332 -5.90 -21.92 -0.01
C ALA A 332 -5.29 -21.64 1.36
N VAL A 333 -4.19 -20.89 1.37
CA VAL A 333 -3.60 -20.32 2.59
C VAL A 333 -3.74 -18.82 2.54
N VAL A 334 -4.32 -18.24 3.59
CA VAL A 334 -4.59 -16.81 3.72
C VAL A 334 -3.77 -16.22 4.85
N VAL A 335 -3.06 -15.13 4.58
CA VAL A 335 -2.26 -14.42 5.59
C VAL A 335 -3.13 -13.38 6.29
N ALA A 336 -3.35 -13.56 7.60
CA ALA A 336 -4.00 -12.58 8.46
C ALA A 336 -2.94 -11.68 9.11
N THR A 337 -2.72 -10.50 8.54
CA THR A 337 -1.58 -9.63 8.87
C THR A 337 -1.62 -9.10 10.30
N LEU A 338 -2.80 -8.89 10.89
CA LEU A 338 -2.92 -8.31 12.24
C LEU A 338 -3.06 -9.36 13.34
N ASP A 339 -3.02 -10.64 12.98
CA ASP A 339 -3.19 -11.78 13.90
C ASP A 339 -1.98 -12.73 13.89
N ASP A 340 -0.86 -12.37 13.25
CA ASP A 340 0.32 -13.22 13.06
C ASP A 340 -0.01 -14.69 12.72
N ARG A 341 -0.91 -14.88 11.75
CA ARG A 341 -1.57 -16.16 11.50
C ARG A 341 -1.72 -16.45 10.02
N LEU A 342 -1.67 -17.74 9.69
CA LEU A 342 -2.13 -18.29 8.41
C LEU A 342 -3.41 -19.11 8.60
N SER A 343 -4.44 -18.83 7.81
CA SER A 343 -5.66 -19.63 7.76
C SER A 343 -5.65 -20.56 6.55
N PHE A 344 -5.80 -21.86 6.79
CA PHE A 344 -5.94 -22.88 5.76
C PHE A 344 -7.42 -23.11 5.48
N ILE A 345 -7.82 -22.96 4.22
CA ILE A 345 -9.21 -23.02 3.78
C ILE A 345 -9.34 -24.10 2.72
N ASP A 346 -10.29 -24.99 2.92
CA ASP A 346 -10.78 -25.91 1.90
C ASP A 346 -11.81 -25.16 1.03
N LEU A 347 -11.49 -25.02 -0.25
CA LEU A 347 -12.23 -24.19 -1.20
C LEU A 347 -13.49 -24.87 -1.75
N ASP A 348 -13.55 -26.20 -1.68
CA ASP A 348 -14.70 -26.96 -2.20
C ASP A 348 -15.83 -26.99 -1.17
N THR A 349 -15.46 -27.11 0.12
CA THR A 349 -16.42 -27.05 1.24
C THR A 349 -16.61 -25.65 1.79
N ALA A 350 -15.79 -24.68 1.37
CA ALA A 350 -15.72 -23.33 1.91
C ALA A 350 -15.56 -23.30 3.44
N ARG A 351 -14.66 -24.13 3.97
CA ARG A 351 -14.41 -24.24 5.41
C ARG A 351 -12.97 -23.96 5.77
N ARG A 352 -12.78 -23.24 6.88
CA ARG A 352 -11.47 -23.10 7.51
C ARG A 352 -11.10 -24.42 8.19
N VAL A 353 -10.07 -25.08 7.71
CA VAL A 353 -9.64 -26.42 8.17
C VAL A 353 -8.52 -26.37 9.20
N ALA A 354 -7.77 -25.27 9.27
CA ALA A 354 -6.78 -25.03 10.31
C ALA A 354 -6.38 -23.55 10.37
N ASP A 355 -5.83 -23.16 11.51
CA ASP A 355 -5.07 -21.92 11.67
C ASP A 355 -3.67 -22.26 12.17
N VAL A 356 -2.66 -21.61 11.60
CA VAL A 356 -1.26 -21.72 12.03
C VAL A 356 -0.84 -20.39 12.63
N SER A 357 -0.63 -20.37 13.94
CA SER A 357 0.01 -19.24 14.61
C SER A 357 1.49 -19.19 14.22
N LEU A 358 1.99 -18.01 13.84
CA LEU A 358 3.39 -17.79 13.53
C LEU A 358 4.26 -17.65 14.78
N GLY A 359 3.65 -17.66 15.97
CA GLY A 359 4.32 -17.64 17.26
C GLY A 359 3.52 -16.86 18.32
N PRO A 360 4.01 -16.82 19.58
CA PRO A 360 3.33 -16.10 20.65
C PRO A 360 3.32 -14.59 20.38
N GLN A 361 2.16 -13.97 20.59
CA GLN A 361 1.98 -12.53 20.46
C GLN A 361 2.09 -11.82 21.82
N PRO A 362 2.65 -10.60 21.86
CA PRO A 362 2.47 -9.68 22.98
C PRO A 362 0.99 -9.35 23.19
N GLU A 363 0.67 -8.83 24.37
CA GLU A 363 -0.64 -8.23 24.59
C GLU A 363 -0.80 -7.00 23.67
N GLN A 364 -1.99 -6.83 23.09
CA GLN A 364 -2.26 -5.71 22.19
C GLN A 364 -2.51 -4.43 22.97
N GLY A 365 -1.64 -3.43 22.77
CA GLY A 365 -1.81 -2.09 23.30
C GLY A 365 -2.83 -1.27 22.51
N ALA A 366 -3.00 -0.02 22.90
CA ALA A 366 -3.91 0.91 22.21
C ALA A 366 -3.53 1.15 20.74
N HIS A 367 -2.23 1.11 20.42
CA HIS A 367 -1.76 1.25 19.05
C HIS A 367 -2.22 0.10 18.15
N GLU A 368 -2.02 -1.15 18.57
CA GLU A 368 -2.41 -2.33 17.79
C GLU A 368 -3.94 -2.44 17.66
N ARG A 369 -4.68 -2.12 18.72
CA ARG A 369 -6.15 -2.09 18.66
C ARG A 369 -6.66 -0.98 17.74
N GLY A 370 -6.00 0.19 17.75
CA GLY A 370 -6.29 1.29 16.84
C GLY A 370 -6.00 0.95 15.38
N GLU A 371 -4.89 0.26 15.12
CA GLU A 371 -4.56 -0.25 13.78
C GLU A 371 -5.65 -1.21 13.27
N ARG A 372 -6.12 -2.13 14.12
CA ARG A 372 -7.22 -3.04 13.77
C ARG A 372 -8.48 -2.27 13.37
N LEU A 373 -8.87 -1.28 14.16
CA LEU A 373 -10.03 -0.42 13.87
C LEU A 373 -9.86 0.37 12.56
N PHE A 374 -8.67 0.91 12.29
CA PHE A 374 -8.40 1.67 11.07
C PHE A 374 -8.67 0.88 9.79
N PHE A 375 -8.44 -0.44 9.84
CA PHE A 375 -8.65 -1.37 8.73
C PHE A 375 -9.95 -2.18 8.84
N ASP A 376 -10.81 -1.90 9.82
CA ASP A 376 -12.06 -2.63 10.02
C ASP A 376 -13.21 -1.89 9.32
N ALA A 377 -13.72 -2.49 8.24
CA ALA A 377 -14.82 -1.92 7.48
C ALA A 377 -16.15 -2.01 8.24
N ARG A 378 -16.25 -2.85 9.28
CA ARG A 378 -17.47 -2.97 10.12
C ARG A 378 -17.72 -1.72 10.97
N LEU A 379 -16.77 -0.79 11.01
CA LEU A 379 -17.02 0.58 11.49
C LEU A 379 -17.97 1.35 10.58
N SER A 380 -18.08 0.99 9.29
CA SER A 380 -19.06 1.57 8.37
C SER A 380 -20.36 0.77 8.36
N ARG A 381 -21.43 1.38 7.86
CA ARG A 381 -22.67 0.67 7.57
C ARG A 381 -22.40 -0.54 6.67
N ASP A 382 -22.82 -1.72 7.14
CA ASP A 382 -22.76 -3.02 6.46
C ASP A 382 -21.36 -3.50 6.00
N GLY A 383 -20.28 -2.80 6.35
CA GLY A 383 -18.92 -3.21 5.98
C GLY A 383 -18.42 -2.70 4.63
N TRP A 384 -18.97 -1.63 4.07
CA TRP A 384 -18.60 -1.15 2.71
C TRP A 384 -17.21 -0.55 2.62
N MET A 385 -16.73 0.10 3.70
CA MET A 385 -15.47 0.82 3.72
C MET A 385 -14.87 0.89 5.13
N SER A 386 -13.55 0.94 5.22
CA SER A 386 -12.83 1.32 6.45
C SER A 386 -12.21 2.70 6.28
N CYS A 387 -11.49 3.19 7.30
CA CYS A 387 -10.68 4.40 7.14
C CYS A 387 -9.65 4.24 5.99
N HIS A 388 -9.12 3.02 5.81
CA HIS A 388 -8.18 2.70 4.74
C HIS A 388 -8.74 2.83 3.32
N SER A 389 -10.05 2.62 3.10
CA SER A 389 -10.63 2.72 1.75
C SER A 389 -10.44 4.12 1.17
N CYS A 390 -10.74 5.15 1.97
CA CYS A 390 -10.52 6.55 1.61
C CYS A 390 -9.05 6.96 1.80
N HIS A 391 -8.46 6.55 2.92
CA HIS A 391 -7.11 6.88 3.33
C HIS A 391 -6.16 5.69 3.15
N THR A 392 -5.89 5.29 1.91
CA THR A 392 -5.10 4.09 1.57
C THR A 392 -3.74 4.08 2.27
N ASN A 393 -3.60 3.19 3.25
CA ASN A 393 -2.47 3.07 4.17
C ASN A 393 -2.13 4.40 4.89
N GLY A 394 -3.16 5.17 5.23
CA GLY A 394 -3.05 6.50 5.83
C GLY A 394 -2.91 7.64 4.82
N HIS A 395 -2.68 7.36 3.53
CA HIS A 395 -2.51 8.40 2.51
C HIS A 395 -3.80 8.71 1.73
N SER A 396 -3.85 9.86 1.06
CA SER A 396 -5.02 10.32 0.30
C SER A 396 -5.17 9.55 -1.02
N ASN A 397 -6.35 8.99 -1.29
CA ASN A 397 -6.70 8.49 -2.63
C ASN A 397 -6.80 9.59 -3.71
N GLY A 398 -6.80 10.87 -3.30
CA GLY A 398 -6.85 12.04 -4.17
C GLY A 398 -8.20 12.28 -4.85
N LEU A 399 -9.22 11.50 -4.54
CA LEU A 399 -10.56 11.60 -5.12
C LEU A 399 -11.44 12.55 -4.30
N LEU A 400 -12.53 13.00 -4.91
CA LEU A 400 -13.56 13.80 -4.23
C LEU A 400 -14.58 12.87 -3.58
N ALA A 401 -14.98 13.19 -2.36
CA ALA A 401 -16.09 12.59 -1.66
C ALA A 401 -17.05 13.70 -1.21
N ASP A 402 -18.32 13.58 -1.59
CA ASP A 402 -19.38 14.46 -1.12
C ASP A 402 -19.95 13.89 0.18
N THR A 403 -19.39 14.37 1.28
CA THR A 403 -19.73 13.90 2.62
C THR A 403 -20.63 14.92 3.30
N LEU A 404 -21.54 14.46 4.16
CA LEU A 404 -22.36 15.35 4.99
C LEU A 404 -21.54 16.12 6.04
N GLY A 405 -20.21 15.99 6.04
CA GLY A 405 -19.37 16.56 7.08
C GLY A 405 -19.52 18.08 7.16
N ASP A 406 -19.61 18.79 6.04
CA ASP A 406 -19.78 20.25 6.01
C ASP A 406 -21.24 20.71 6.14
N GLY A 407 -22.14 19.82 6.57
CA GLY A 407 -23.55 20.13 6.85
C GLY A 407 -24.47 20.10 5.64
N GLY A 408 -23.96 19.78 4.44
CA GLY A 408 -24.75 19.72 3.21
C GLY A 408 -24.22 18.70 2.19
N PHE A 409 -24.78 18.72 0.99
CA PHE A 409 -24.30 17.97 -0.18
C PHE A 409 -24.10 18.91 -1.37
N GLY A 410 -23.35 18.45 -2.36
CA GLY A 410 -23.01 19.21 -3.57
C GLY A 410 -21.66 19.93 -3.48
N SER A 411 -20.87 19.65 -2.45
CA SER A 411 -19.60 20.32 -2.14
C SER A 411 -18.44 19.33 -2.01
N GLY A 412 -18.42 18.27 -2.83
CA GLY A 412 -17.42 17.20 -2.83
C GLY A 412 -15.99 17.67 -2.55
N LYS A 413 -15.40 17.16 -1.47
CA LYS A 413 -14.06 17.53 -1.02
C LYS A 413 -13.07 16.39 -1.25
N ARG A 414 -11.84 16.77 -1.58
CA ARG A 414 -10.73 15.84 -1.75
C ARG A 414 -10.47 15.18 -0.40
N VAL A 415 -10.40 13.85 -0.43
CA VAL A 415 -10.01 13.07 0.74
C VAL A 415 -8.59 13.49 1.16
N LEU A 416 -8.38 13.79 2.44
CA LEU A 416 -7.08 14.24 2.95
C LEU A 416 -6.14 13.07 3.24
N SER A 417 -4.84 13.35 3.36
CA SER A 417 -3.88 12.36 3.88
C SER A 417 -3.94 12.41 5.40
N LEU A 418 -3.95 11.26 6.06
CA LEU A 418 -3.83 11.16 7.51
C LEU A 418 -2.36 11.06 7.97
N LEU A 419 -1.44 10.77 7.05
CA LEU A 419 0.00 10.82 7.34
C LEU A 419 0.42 12.21 7.83
N GLY A 420 0.92 12.29 9.06
CA GLY A 420 1.31 13.53 9.73
C GLY A 420 0.15 14.46 10.10
N THR A 421 -1.07 13.93 10.24
CA THR A 421 -2.28 14.73 10.53
C THR A 421 -2.23 15.44 11.88
N ILE A 422 -1.41 14.97 12.83
CA ILE A 422 -1.24 15.63 14.13
C ILE A 422 -0.66 17.06 13.99
N ASP A 423 0.05 17.31 12.89
CA ASP A 423 0.67 18.60 12.57
C ASP A 423 -0.31 19.61 11.93
N THR A 424 -1.54 19.22 11.60
CA THR A 424 -2.46 20.03 10.74
C THR A 424 -3.74 20.43 11.44
N ARG A 425 -3.64 20.84 12.71
CA ARG A 425 -4.80 21.35 13.45
C ARG A 425 -5.15 22.77 12.98
N PRO A 426 -6.43 23.19 13.09
CA PRO A 426 -7.62 22.38 13.38
C PRO A 426 -8.02 21.50 12.18
N TRP A 427 -8.84 20.48 12.43
CA TRP A 427 -9.24 19.49 11.42
C TRP A 427 -10.56 19.89 10.71
N ALA A 428 -10.90 19.12 9.68
CA ALA A 428 -11.83 19.46 8.61
C ALA A 428 -11.32 20.58 7.67
N TRP A 429 -11.82 20.62 6.44
CA TRP A 429 -11.36 21.59 5.43
C TRP A 429 -11.62 23.04 5.82
N ASP A 430 -12.67 23.29 6.59
CA ASP A 430 -13.04 24.60 7.15
C ASP A 430 -12.43 24.87 8.54
N GLY A 431 -11.66 23.93 9.10
CA GLY A 431 -11.03 24.07 10.40
C GLY A 431 -11.99 24.02 11.59
N ARG A 432 -13.24 23.55 11.42
CA ARG A 432 -14.24 23.55 12.51
C ARG A 432 -13.95 22.53 13.62
N MET A 433 -13.17 21.49 13.34
CA MET A 433 -12.94 20.41 14.30
C MET A 433 -11.73 20.70 15.18
N ALA A 434 -11.99 21.01 16.46
CA ALA A 434 -10.96 21.32 17.44
C ALA A 434 -10.17 20.09 17.91
N SER A 435 -10.74 18.88 17.82
CA SER A 435 -10.10 17.62 18.21
C SER A 435 -10.16 16.58 17.09
N LEU A 436 -9.14 15.70 17.05
CA LEU A 436 -9.12 14.58 16.13
C LEU A 436 -10.23 13.56 16.46
N ARG A 437 -10.58 13.42 17.74
CA ARG A 437 -11.67 12.54 18.19
C ARG A 437 -13.03 12.98 17.65
N ASP A 438 -13.32 14.27 17.66
CA ASP A 438 -14.58 14.79 17.12
C ASP A 438 -14.64 14.57 15.60
N GLN A 439 -13.53 14.81 14.90
CA GLN A 439 -13.41 14.47 13.49
C GLN A 439 -13.60 12.97 13.23
N MET A 440 -13.10 12.08 14.10
CA MET A 440 -13.31 10.63 13.97
C MET A 440 -14.76 10.23 14.20
N VAL A 441 -15.42 10.79 15.23
CA VAL A 441 -16.84 10.56 15.48
C VAL A 441 -17.65 10.97 14.26
N GLU A 442 -17.43 12.18 13.74
CA GLU A 442 -18.10 12.69 12.54
C GLU A 442 -17.85 11.78 11.32
N SER A 443 -16.60 11.39 11.09
CA SER A 443 -16.24 10.53 9.95
C SER A 443 -16.96 9.18 10.03
N VAL A 444 -17.05 8.56 11.20
CA VAL A 444 -17.72 7.26 11.35
C VAL A 444 -19.23 7.40 11.22
N THR A 445 -19.86 8.36 11.90
CA THR A 445 -21.32 8.45 11.98
C THR A 445 -21.96 9.10 10.75
N THR A 446 -21.32 10.09 10.12
CA THR A 446 -21.91 10.86 9.02
C THR A 446 -21.37 10.48 7.65
N THR A 447 -20.07 10.16 7.56
CA THR A 447 -19.46 9.75 6.29
C THR A 447 -19.59 8.24 6.08
N MET A 448 -19.17 7.43 7.05
CA MET A 448 -19.21 5.97 6.94
C MET A 448 -20.57 5.37 7.35
N ARG A 449 -21.45 6.17 7.95
CA ARG A 449 -22.80 5.78 8.44
C ARG A 449 -22.79 4.62 9.43
N GLY A 450 -21.69 4.48 10.16
CA GLY A 450 -21.53 3.51 11.23
C GLY A 450 -22.19 3.93 12.54
N ALA A 451 -22.15 3.01 13.49
CA ALA A 451 -22.47 3.32 14.89
C ALA A 451 -21.41 4.26 15.48
N ARG A 452 -21.81 5.08 16.45
CA ARG A 452 -20.87 5.96 17.17
C ARG A 452 -19.80 5.11 17.87
N PRO A 453 -18.49 5.33 17.60
CA PRO A 453 -17.44 4.61 18.30
C PRO A 453 -17.45 4.88 19.81
N THR A 454 -17.05 3.89 20.60
CA THR A 454 -16.89 4.05 22.05
C THR A 454 -15.70 4.95 22.37
N SER A 455 -15.62 5.47 23.60
CA SER A 455 -14.48 6.27 24.06
C SER A 455 -13.16 5.50 23.96
N GLY A 456 -13.15 4.20 24.26
CA GLY A 456 -12.00 3.32 24.10
C GLY A 456 -11.57 3.16 22.64
N GLN A 457 -12.52 2.94 21.73
CA GLN A 457 -12.22 2.86 20.29
C GLN A 457 -11.64 4.17 19.74
N LEU A 458 -12.18 5.31 20.17
CA LEU A 458 -11.64 6.63 19.78
C LEU A 458 -10.24 6.86 20.32
N HIS A 459 -9.96 6.45 21.56
CA HIS A 459 -8.63 6.54 22.15
C HIS A 459 -7.61 5.70 21.37
N ASP A 460 -7.94 4.44 21.09
CA ASP A 460 -7.08 3.53 20.34
C ASP A 460 -6.84 4.05 18.89
N LEU A 461 -7.90 4.47 18.19
CA LEU A 461 -7.81 5.05 16.84
C LEU A 461 -6.95 6.32 16.83
N GLU A 462 -7.13 7.21 17.80
CA GLU A 462 -6.33 8.44 17.90
C GLU A 462 -4.85 8.15 18.07
N ILE A 463 -4.48 7.17 18.92
CA ILE A 463 -3.09 6.74 19.10
C ILE A 463 -2.52 6.22 17.78
N PHE A 464 -3.25 5.35 17.08
CA PHE A 464 -2.78 4.80 15.81
C PHE A 464 -2.64 5.89 14.73
N VAL A 465 -3.68 6.70 14.50
CA VAL A 465 -3.68 7.75 13.47
C VAL A 465 -2.61 8.82 13.76
N SER A 466 -2.38 9.15 15.03
CA SER A 466 -1.31 10.08 15.43
C SER A 466 0.10 9.53 15.19
N SER A 467 0.26 8.20 15.16
CA SER A 467 1.54 7.55 14.85
C SER A 467 1.88 7.54 13.35
N LEU A 468 0.92 7.86 12.48
CA LEU A 468 1.13 7.82 11.03
C LEU A 468 2.08 8.94 10.61
N VAL A 469 3.30 8.56 10.24
CA VAL A 469 4.34 9.51 9.85
C VAL A 469 4.19 9.90 8.38
N ARG A 470 4.50 11.17 8.06
CA ARG A 470 4.60 11.63 6.66
C ARG A 470 5.64 10.80 5.91
N PRO A 471 5.41 10.49 4.63
CA PRO A 471 6.45 9.88 3.82
C PRO A 471 7.62 10.86 3.72
N ALA A 472 8.82 10.32 3.49
CA ALA A 472 9.99 11.15 3.19
C ALA A 472 9.65 12.12 2.03
N PRO A 473 10.25 13.33 2.00
CA PRO A 473 10.21 14.17 0.81
C PRO A 473 10.66 13.33 -0.39
N GLY A 474 10.11 13.59 -1.58
CA GLY A 474 10.25 12.72 -2.74
C GLY A 474 11.69 12.49 -3.21
N ARG A 475 12.00 12.87 -4.45
CA ARG A 475 13.33 12.60 -5.02
C ARG A 475 14.40 13.51 -4.38
N PRO A 476 15.52 12.97 -3.87
CA PRO A 476 16.65 13.80 -3.45
C PRO A 476 17.21 14.59 -4.65
N PRO A 477 17.88 15.74 -4.43
CA PRO A 477 18.52 16.46 -5.52
C PRO A 477 19.69 15.66 -6.09
N GLU A 478 19.68 15.42 -7.39
CA GLU A 478 20.67 14.59 -8.09
C GLU A 478 21.87 15.40 -8.61
N SER A 479 21.76 16.73 -8.68
CA SER A 479 22.83 17.60 -9.18
C SER A 479 23.02 18.88 -8.36
N SER A 480 24.16 19.55 -8.56
CA SER A 480 24.42 20.90 -8.04
C SER A 480 23.39 21.91 -8.54
N ASP A 481 23.02 21.82 -9.81
CA ASP A 481 22.07 22.72 -10.45
C ASP A 481 20.66 22.58 -9.84
N GLU A 482 20.25 21.36 -9.52
CA GLU A 482 19.00 21.09 -8.85
C GLU A 482 19.00 21.60 -7.40
N ARG A 483 20.14 21.50 -6.70
CA ARG A 483 20.30 22.15 -5.37
C ARG A 483 20.17 23.66 -5.47
N ALA A 484 20.78 24.29 -6.48
CA ALA A 484 20.63 25.73 -6.73
C ALA A 484 19.19 26.10 -7.09
N MET A 485 18.49 25.27 -7.87
CA MET A 485 17.08 25.41 -8.20
C MET A 485 16.18 25.40 -6.95
N ILE A 486 16.38 24.44 -6.05
CA ILE A 486 15.67 24.36 -4.77
C ILE A 486 15.93 25.60 -3.92
N ALA A 487 17.18 26.08 -3.87
CA ALA A 487 17.53 27.28 -3.11
C ALA A 487 16.81 28.53 -3.64
N ARG A 488 16.76 28.72 -4.97
CA ARG A 488 15.98 29.80 -5.60
C ARG A 488 14.48 29.67 -5.32
N GLY A 489 13.93 28.45 -5.41
CA GLY A 489 12.54 28.17 -5.05
C GLY A 489 12.19 28.53 -3.61
N ARG A 490 13.10 28.24 -2.67
CA ARG A 490 12.96 28.64 -1.26
C ARG A 490 12.96 30.15 -1.08
N GLN A 491 13.80 30.87 -1.83
CA GLN A 491 13.80 32.34 -1.80
C GLN A 491 12.47 32.89 -2.35
N LEU A 492 12.00 32.39 -3.48
CA LEU A 492 10.70 32.77 -4.05
C LEU A 492 9.54 32.53 -3.10
N PHE A 493 9.56 31.43 -2.33
CA PHE A 493 8.54 31.15 -1.30
C PHE A 493 8.47 32.26 -0.23
N ARG A 494 9.62 32.82 0.14
CA ARG A 494 9.70 33.97 1.07
C ARG A 494 9.24 35.25 0.39
N ASP A 495 9.74 35.54 -0.80
CA ASP A 495 9.46 36.79 -1.53
C ASP A 495 7.97 36.91 -1.88
N PHE A 496 7.33 35.79 -2.23
CA PHE A 496 5.89 35.73 -2.47
C PHE A 496 5.05 35.62 -1.19
N ARG A 497 5.69 35.69 -0.02
CA ARG A 497 5.03 35.67 1.30
C ARG A 497 4.11 34.45 1.50
N CYS A 498 4.46 33.31 0.89
CA CYS A 498 3.70 32.06 1.03
C CYS A 498 3.63 31.58 2.49
N GLY A 499 4.65 31.93 3.29
CA GLY A 499 4.73 31.64 4.71
C GLY A 499 3.67 32.33 5.59
N ARG A 500 2.88 33.27 5.06
CA ARG A 500 1.77 33.89 5.81
C ARG A 500 0.68 32.89 6.18
N CYS A 501 0.42 31.92 5.29
CA CYS A 501 -0.54 30.84 5.52
C CYS A 501 0.16 29.47 5.64
N HIS A 502 1.31 29.30 4.98
CA HIS A 502 2.07 28.05 5.00
C HIS A 502 3.35 28.19 5.83
N THR A 503 3.20 28.44 7.12
CA THR A 503 4.28 28.77 8.05
C THR A 503 5.21 27.59 8.31
N PRO A 504 6.54 27.70 8.12
CA PRO A 504 7.51 26.69 8.55
C PRO A 504 7.50 26.46 10.08
N PRO A 505 7.91 25.29 10.59
CA PRO A 505 8.47 24.14 9.87
C PRO A 505 7.42 23.18 9.30
N LEU A 506 6.16 23.31 9.71
CA LEU A 506 5.07 22.41 9.29
C LEU A 506 4.43 22.83 7.95
N TYR A 507 4.76 24.02 7.45
CA TYR A 507 4.24 24.63 6.24
C TYR A 507 2.70 24.71 6.22
N THR A 508 2.14 25.07 7.37
CA THR A 508 0.71 25.16 7.69
C THR A 508 0.55 26.17 8.83
N SER A 509 -0.67 26.62 9.10
CA SER A 509 -1.01 27.41 10.28
C SER A 509 -2.34 26.93 10.87
N PRO A 510 -2.65 27.25 12.14
CA PRO A 510 -3.93 26.89 12.75
C PRO A 510 -5.09 27.80 12.35
N ASP A 511 -4.82 28.91 11.65
CA ASP A 511 -5.84 29.86 11.26
C ASP A 511 -6.63 29.39 10.03
N ILE A 512 -7.73 30.09 9.75
CA ILE A 512 -8.56 29.90 8.55
C ILE A 512 -8.51 31.17 7.68
N TYR A 513 -8.35 30.99 6.37
CA TYR A 513 -8.16 32.10 5.42
C TYR A 513 -9.19 32.05 4.31
N ASP A 514 -9.63 33.22 3.85
CA ASP A 514 -10.26 33.34 2.54
C ASP A 514 -9.15 33.53 1.50
N VAL A 515 -9.08 32.60 0.56
CA VAL A 515 -8.08 32.58 -0.50
C VAL A 515 -8.72 32.55 -1.89
N GLY A 516 -10.02 32.88 -1.99
CA GLY A 516 -10.76 32.91 -3.25
C GLY A 516 -10.96 31.53 -3.87
N LEU A 517 -10.98 30.48 -3.06
CA LEU A 517 -11.14 29.09 -3.50
C LEU A 517 -12.52 28.50 -3.20
N ALA A 518 -13.47 29.29 -2.72
CA ALA A 518 -14.83 28.83 -2.44
C ALA A 518 -15.43 28.11 -3.66
N GLY A 519 -16.09 26.97 -3.41
CA GLY A 519 -16.97 26.34 -4.38
C GLY A 519 -18.39 26.89 -4.25
N PRO A 520 -19.30 26.57 -5.19
CA PRO A 520 -20.68 27.08 -5.19
C PRO A 520 -21.41 26.88 -3.85
N ASN A 521 -21.14 25.76 -3.17
CA ASN A 521 -21.74 25.38 -1.89
C ASN A 521 -20.68 25.10 -0.80
N GLY A 522 -19.45 25.60 -0.97
CA GLY A 522 -18.34 25.33 -0.06
C GLY A 522 -18.07 26.46 0.94
N PRO A 523 -17.34 26.20 2.03
CA PRO A 523 -16.93 27.25 2.95
C PRO A 523 -16.04 28.28 2.25
N THR A 524 -16.24 29.55 2.58
CA THR A 524 -15.46 30.69 2.02
C THR A 524 -14.06 30.77 2.62
N ARG A 525 -13.90 30.32 3.87
CA ARG A 525 -12.62 30.23 4.57
C ARG A 525 -12.20 28.78 4.73
N SER A 526 -10.89 28.52 4.74
CA SER A 526 -10.35 27.17 4.92
C SER A 526 -9.05 27.18 5.70
N ASN A 527 -8.81 26.11 6.46
CA ASN A 527 -7.50 25.89 7.08
C ASN A 527 -6.48 25.53 5.97
N PRO A 528 -5.30 26.17 5.92
CA PRO A 528 -4.33 25.88 4.88
C PRO A 528 -3.76 24.49 5.14
N PRO A 529 -3.79 23.56 4.18
CA PRO A 529 -3.18 22.27 4.39
C PRO A 529 -1.66 22.41 4.45
N SER A 530 -1.01 21.59 5.27
CA SER A 530 0.46 21.50 5.25
C SER A 530 1.00 21.21 3.85
N LEU A 531 2.05 21.93 3.45
CA LEU A 531 2.75 21.68 2.18
C LEU A 531 3.80 20.56 2.28
N ARG A 532 4.08 20.02 3.47
CA ARG A 532 4.97 18.86 3.58
C ARG A 532 4.38 17.65 2.87
N GLY A 533 5.15 17.02 1.98
CA GLY A 533 4.71 15.95 1.11
C GLY A 533 3.79 16.39 -0.02
N VAL A 534 3.68 17.69 -0.34
CA VAL A 534 2.77 18.19 -1.40
C VAL A 534 3.14 17.62 -2.78
N GLY A 535 4.41 17.32 -3.04
CA GLY A 535 4.86 16.65 -4.26
C GLY A 535 4.28 15.25 -4.45
N GLN A 536 3.80 14.61 -3.38
CA GLN A 536 3.14 13.31 -3.46
C GLN A 536 1.69 13.40 -3.97
N ARG A 537 1.12 14.61 -4.06
CA ARG A 537 -0.27 14.83 -4.52
C ARG A 537 -0.35 14.93 -6.05
N ARG A 538 -1.46 14.47 -6.61
CA ARG A 538 -1.75 14.54 -8.07
C ARG A 538 -2.74 15.62 -8.46
N ARG A 539 -3.45 16.15 -7.47
CA ARG A 539 -4.46 17.19 -7.61
C ARG A 539 -4.32 18.12 -6.40
N MET A 540 -4.59 19.38 -6.65
CA MET A 540 -4.46 20.45 -5.67
C MET A 540 -5.82 21.08 -5.39
N PHE A 541 -5.86 21.90 -4.34
CA PHE A 541 -7.08 22.43 -3.74
C PHE A 541 -8.01 21.36 -3.19
N HIS A 542 -9.09 21.81 -2.56
CA HIS A 542 -10.06 20.92 -1.91
C HIS A 542 -11.01 20.26 -2.89
N ASP A 543 -11.12 20.75 -4.12
CA ASP A 543 -12.09 20.30 -5.14
C ASP A 543 -11.39 19.77 -6.40
N ASN A 544 -10.09 19.50 -6.33
CA ASN A 544 -9.27 18.97 -7.43
C ASN A 544 -9.20 19.84 -8.70
N ARG A 545 -9.60 21.13 -8.67
CA ARG A 545 -9.62 21.99 -9.88
C ARG A 545 -8.24 22.25 -10.49
N ALA A 546 -7.18 22.17 -9.69
CA ALA A 546 -5.79 22.30 -10.14
C ALA A 546 -5.12 20.92 -10.28
N ARG A 547 -4.53 20.66 -11.46
CA ARG A 547 -3.96 19.35 -11.82
C ARG A 547 -2.48 19.19 -11.44
N SER A 548 -1.81 20.28 -11.07
CA SER A 548 -0.40 20.29 -10.68
C SER A 548 -0.11 21.51 -9.80
N LEU A 549 1.06 21.52 -9.15
CA LEU A 549 1.56 22.71 -8.47
C LEU A 549 1.79 23.87 -9.46
N GLU A 550 2.19 23.58 -10.69
CA GLU A 550 2.38 24.61 -11.71
C GLU A 550 1.06 25.32 -12.06
N GLU A 551 -0.06 24.59 -12.15
CA GLU A 551 -1.37 25.21 -12.37
C GLU A 551 -1.77 26.13 -11.22
N VAL A 552 -1.48 25.75 -9.96
CA VAL A 552 -1.76 26.58 -8.77
C VAL A 552 -1.16 27.98 -8.93
N PHE A 553 0.07 28.06 -9.43
CA PHE A 553 0.79 29.33 -9.56
C PHE A 553 0.52 30.05 -10.87
N ARG A 554 0.48 29.34 -12.01
CA ARG A 554 0.39 29.98 -13.33
C ARG A 554 -1.04 30.25 -13.78
N ARG A 555 -1.96 29.31 -13.51
CA ARG A 555 -3.38 29.42 -13.89
C ARG A 555 -4.19 30.10 -12.82
N PHE A 556 -4.12 29.61 -11.58
CA PHE A 556 -4.93 30.11 -10.48
C PHE A 556 -4.30 31.30 -9.75
N ARG A 557 -3.01 31.56 -9.98
CA ARG A 557 -2.24 32.66 -9.36
C ARG A 557 -2.45 32.73 -7.85
N HIS A 558 -2.53 31.57 -7.21
CA HIS A 558 -2.97 31.42 -5.82
C HIS A 558 -2.18 32.34 -4.88
N GLN A 559 -2.81 33.46 -4.50
CA GLN A 559 -2.28 34.47 -3.58
C GLN A 559 -0.90 35.04 -3.97
N LEU A 560 -0.54 35.03 -5.26
CA LEU A 560 0.74 35.57 -5.72
C LEU A 560 0.68 37.10 -5.84
N PRO A 561 1.71 37.84 -5.39
CA PRO A 561 1.72 39.30 -5.49
C PRO A 561 1.93 39.80 -6.92
N ARG A 562 2.43 38.95 -7.82
CA ARG A 562 2.65 39.23 -9.24
C ARG A 562 2.56 37.96 -10.07
N LYS A 563 2.53 38.12 -11.40
CA LYS A 563 2.68 37.01 -12.34
C LYS A 563 4.04 36.35 -12.16
N ILE A 564 4.05 35.02 -12.08
CA ILE A 564 5.24 34.18 -11.99
C ILE A 564 5.71 33.78 -13.39
N SER A 565 7.01 33.81 -13.64
CA SER A 565 7.60 33.31 -14.89
C SER A 565 7.66 31.76 -14.91
N PRO A 566 7.78 31.12 -16.09
CA PRO A 566 7.94 29.66 -16.15
C PRO A 566 9.16 29.13 -15.38
N ARG A 567 10.27 29.89 -15.36
CA ARG A 567 11.48 29.50 -14.62
C ARG A 567 11.26 29.56 -13.11
N GLU A 568 10.72 30.67 -12.61
CA GLU A 568 10.39 30.82 -11.19
C GLU A 568 9.37 29.79 -10.72
N SER A 569 8.37 29.48 -11.57
CA SER A 569 7.40 28.43 -11.28
C SER A 569 8.07 27.07 -11.13
N ARG A 570 9.00 26.70 -12.03
CA ARG A 570 9.76 25.45 -11.89
C ARG A 570 10.58 25.43 -10.61
N ASP A 571 11.34 26.50 -10.33
CA ASP A 571 12.16 26.62 -9.13
C ASP A 571 11.32 26.45 -7.85
N LEU A 572 10.17 27.14 -7.77
CA LEU A 572 9.24 27.04 -6.63
C LEU A 572 8.61 25.65 -6.50
N VAL A 573 8.12 25.07 -7.60
CA VAL A 573 7.56 23.70 -7.62
C VAL A 573 8.59 22.71 -7.08
N ARG A 574 9.84 22.78 -7.56
CA ARG A 574 10.88 21.85 -7.15
C ARG A 574 11.25 21.97 -5.67
N PHE A 575 11.25 23.19 -5.12
CA PHE A 575 11.39 23.39 -3.67
C PHE A 575 10.25 22.71 -2.90
N LEU A 576 9.01 22.91 -3.32
CA LEU A 576 7.83 22.33 -2.67
C LEU A 576 7.78 20.80 -2.76
N GLU A 577 8.27 20.21 -3.85
CA GLU A 577 8.42 18.75 -3.98
C GLU A 577 9.44 18.15 -3.01
N GLY A 578 10.35 18.98 -2.48
CA GLY A 578 11.33 18.62 -1.48
C GLY A 578 10.90 18.86 -0.02
N LEU A 579 9.67 19.32 0.22
CA LEU A 579 9.05 19.43 1.55
C LEU A 579 8.28 18.16 1.90
#